data_AF-A0A936D7F4-F1
#
_entry.id   AF-A0A936D7F4-F1
#
_cell.length_a   1.000
_cell.length_b   1.000
_cell.length_c   1.000
_cell.angle_alpha   90.00
_cell.angle_beta   90.00
_cell.angle_gamma   90.00
#
_symmetry.space_group_name_H-M   'P 1'
#
loop_
_entity.id
_entity.type
_entity.pdbx_description
1 polymer ?
#
loop_
_entity_poly.entity_id
_entity_poly.type
_entity_poly.pdbx_seq_one_letter_code
_entity_poly.pdbx_strand_id
1 'polypeptide(L)'
;MVVETTACPDCGRLAKPSAVDRAVKAAAVKVVVQSGHVSGKTFRFLRKALDLTGEGVASVLGLGVGTISRWENECRGVDPRAWAVLASLALEHVDDSLPKVVGPMLEAITSATEVPVPRKVTVTVA
;
A
#
# COMPACT_ATOMS: atom_id res chain seq x y z
N MET A 1 18.72 8.53 -8.97
CA MET A 1 18.16 7.32 -9.60
C MET A 1 18.39 7.45 -11.09
N VAL A 2 19.19 6.56 -11.68
CA VAL A 2 19.41 6.51 -13.13
C VAL A 2 18.67 5.29 -13.63
N VAL A 3 17.82 5.46 -14.65
CA VAL A 3 17.14 4.32 -15.28
C VAL A 3 17.59 4.24 -16.73
N GLU A 4 18.29 3.16 -17.07
CA GLU A 4 18.74 2.87 -18.42
C GLU A 4 17.60 2.25 -19.23
N THR A 5 17.36 2.75 -20.44
CA THR A 5 16.32 2.26 -21.34
C THR A 5 16.84 2.27 -22.77
N THR A 6 16.45 1.25 -23.54
CA THR A 6 16.85 1.10 -24.94
C THR A 6 15.81 1.74 -25.84
N ALA A 7 16.25 2.62 -26.74
CA ALA A 7 15.39 3.20 -27.77
C ALA A 7 15.23 2.23 -28.95
N CYS A 8 14.03 2.18 -29.53
CA CYS A 8 13.81 1.55 -30.83
C CYS A 8 14.61 2.30 -31.90
N PRO A 9 15.47 1.62 -32.69
CA PRO A 9 16.32 2.27 -33.68
C PRO A 9 15.53 2.89 -34.85
N ASP A 10 14.33 2.40 -35.14
CA ASP A 10 13.52 2.87 -36.29
C ASP A 10 12.63 4.07 -35.98
N CYS A 11 12.09 4.16 -34.76
CA CYS A 11 11.12 5.20 -34.41
C CYS A 11 11.49 6.03 -33.18
N GLY A 12 12.63 5.74 -32.54
CA GLY A 12 13.12 6.46 -31.36
C GLY A 12 12.28 6.28 -30.09
N ARG A 13 11.18 5.51 -30.14
CA ARG A 13 10.39 5.19 -28.94
C ARG A 13 11.24 4.36 -27.98
N LEU A 14 11.35 4.84 -26.75
CA LEU A 14 11.93 4.07 -25.66
C LEU A 14 11.09 2.80 -25.45
N ALA A 15 11.74 1.64 -25.47
CA ALA A 15 11.11 0.42 -24.98
C ALA A 15 10.75 0.71 -23.53
N LYS A 16 9.46 0.84 -23.22
CA LYS A 16 8.97 1.18 -21.89
C LYS A 16 9.27 0.00 -20.98
N PRO A 17 10.38 0.00 -20.22
CA PRO A 17 10.72 -1.16 -19.42
C PRO A 17 9.71 -1.15 -18.27
N SER A 18 9.06 -2.29 -18.01
CA SER A 18 8.20 -2.44 -16.83
C SER A 18 8.91 -2.04 -15.53
N ALA A 19 10.25 -2.07 -15.52
CA ALA A 19 11.10 -1.54 -14.45
C ALA A 19 10.99 -0.01 -14.27
N VAL A 20 10.91 0.79 -15.35
CA VAL A 20 10.71 2.25 -15.25
C VAL A 20 9.35 2.55 -14.61
N ASP A 21 8.29 1.90 -15.08
CA ASP A 21 6.94 2.12 -14.56
C ASP A 21 6.85 1.74 -13.07
N ARG A 22 7.50 0.64 -12.65
CA ARG A 22 7.62 0.26 -11.22
C ARG A 22 8.40 1.29 -10.41
N ALA A 23 9.55 1.75 -10.89
CA ALA A 23 10.37 2.72 -10.18
C ALA A 23 9.65 4.07 -10.02
N VAL A 24 8.95 4.53 -11.07
CA VAL A 24 8.12 5.74 -11.03
C VAL A 24 6.96 5.59 -10.05
N LYS A 25 6.26 4.45 -10.09
CA LYS A 25 5.17 4.12 -9.14
C LYS A 25 5.68 4.15 -7.69
N ALA A 26 6.82 3.53 -7.43
CA ALA A 26 7.44 3.50 -6.10
C ALA A 26 7.84 4.90 -5.61
N ALA A 27 8.47 5.71 -6.46
CA ALA A 27 8.82 7.09 -6.13
C ALA A 27 7.58 7.94 -5.84
N ALA A 28 6.53 7.82 -6.66
CA ALA A 28 5.28 8.55 -6.48
C ALA A 28 4.57 8.18 -5.15
N VAL A 29 4.54 6.89 -4.80
CA VAL A 29 4.03 6.45 -3.49
C VAL A 29 4.82 7.05 -2.35
N LYS A 30 6.16 7.01 -2.39
CA LYS A 30 7.00 7.60 -1.33
C LYS A 30 6.72 9.10 -1.16
N VAL A 31 6.63 9.86 -2.25
CA VAL A 31 6.30 11.29 -2.21
C VAL A 31 4.92 11.55 -1.58
N VAL A 32 3.90 10.81 -2.02
CA VAL A 32 2.54 10.96 -1.47
C VAL A 32 2.52 10.65 0.02
N VAL A 33 3.16 9.57 0.46
CA VAL A 33 3.18 9.20 1.88
C VAL A 33 3.96 10.22 2.72
N GLN A 34 5.12 10.65 2.26
CA GLN A 34 5.96 11.64 2.97
C GLN A 34 5.32 13.02 3.06
N SER A 35 4.42 13.38 2.13
CA SER A 35 3.69 14.64 2.19
C SER A 35 2.73 14.73 3.39
N GLY A 36 2.31 13.59 3.95
CA GLY A 36 1.32 13.52 5.03
C GLY A 36 -0.08 14.05 4.66
N HIS A 37 -0.35 14.31 3.38
CA HIS A 37 -1.61 14.90 2.94
C HIS A 37 -2.73 13.85 2.88
N VAL A 38 -3.55 13.80 3.93
CA VAL A 38 -4.69 12.88 4.05
C VAL A 38 -5.89 13.43 3.30
N SER A 39 -6.20 12.86 2.13
CA SER A 39 -7.37 13.23 1.32
C SER A 39 -7.92 12.06 0.52
N GLY A 40 -9.13 12.23 -0.02
CA GLY A 40 -9.75 11.22 -0.89
C GLY A 40 -8.89 10.90 -2.12
N LYS A 41 -8.26 11.93 -2.69
CA LYS A 41 -7.36 11.80 -3.83
C LYS A 41 -6.12 10.96 -3.50
N THR A 42 -5.46 11.23 -2.37
CA THR A 42 -4.28 10.44 -1.96
C THR A 42 -4.66 9.03 -1.55
N PHE A 43 -5.80 8.84 -0.88
CA PHE A 43 -6.33 7.52 -0.56
C PHE A 43 -6.59 6.67 -1.82
N ARG A 44 -7.28 7.25 -2.81
CA ARG A 44 -7.54 6.59 -4.11
C ARG A 44 -6.25 6.25 -4.84
N PHE A 45 -5.28 7.16 -4.83
CA PHE A 45 -3.98 6.93 -5.43
C PHE A 45 -3.26 5.72 -4.80
N LEU A 46 -3.19 5.68 -3.46
CA LEU A 46 -2.55 4.57 -2.73
C LEU A 46 -3.25 3.24 -2.98
N ARG A 47 -4.59 3.22 -3.01
CA ARG A 47 -5.35 2.01 -3.35
C ARG A 47 -5.01 1.50 -4.75
N LYS A 48 -4.98 2.39 -5.74
CA LYS A 48 -4.60 2.03 -7.10
C LYS A 48 -3.14 1.59 -7.19
N ALA A 49 -2.26 2.14 -6.34
CA ALA A 49 -0.89 1.69 -6.26
C ALA A 49 -0.75 0.26 -5.74
N LEU A 50 -1.74 -0.25 -5.00
CA LEU A 50 -1.85 -1.64 -4.58
C LEU A 50 -2.64 -2.52 -5.56
N ASP A 51 -3.10 -1.96 -6.68
CA ASP A 51 -3.96 -2.64 -7.65
C ASP A 51 -5.27 -3.20 -7.03
N LEU A 52 -5.74 -2.58 -5.94
CA LEU A 52 -6.96 -2.97 -5.23
C LEU A 52 -8.21 -2.29 -5.80
N THR A 53 -9.32 -3.03 -5.83
CA THR A 53 -10.66 -2.45 -6.07
C THR A 53 -11.17 -1.72 -4.83
N GLY A 54 -12.23 -0.91 -4.99
CA GLY A 54 -12.90 -0.28 -3.85
C GLY A 54 -13.44 -1.29 -2.84
N GLU A 55 -13.93 -2.44 -3.32
CA GLU A 55 -14.33 -3.58 -2.50
C GLU A 55 -13.15 -4.25 -1.81
N GLY A 56 -12.03 -4.44 -2.53
CA GLY A 56 -10.82 -5.04 -1.97
C GLY A 56 -10.27 -4.24 -0.80
N VAL A 57 -10.13 -2.91 -0.95
CA VAL A 57 -9.67 -2.08 0.17
C VAL A 57 -10.68 -2.02 1.31
N ALA A 58 -11.98 -2.04 1.01
CA ALA A 58 -13.03 -2.05 2.02
C ALA A 58 -12.92 -3.32 2.90
N SER A 59 -12.71 -4.48 2.27
CA SER A 59 -12.48 -5.74 2.97
C SER A 59 -11.21 -5.71 3.82
N VAL A 60 -10.09 -5.21 3.27
CA VAL A 60 -8.81 -5.13 4.00
C VAL A 60 -8.92 -4.26 5.25
N LEU A 61 -9.69 -3.16 5.17
CA LEU A 61 -9.86 -2.23 6.28
C LEU A 61 -11.03 -2.58 7.21
N GLY A 62 -11.83 -3.61 6.91
CA GLY A 62 -13.03 -3.95 7.66
C GLY A 62 -14.12 -2.86 7.60
N LEU A 63 -14.22 -2.15 6.48
CA LEU A 63 -15.14 -1.04 6.27
C LEU A 63 -16.16 -1.34 5.15
N GLY A 64 -17.25 -0.59 5.11
CA GLY A 64 -18.19 -0.65 3.99
C GLY A 64 -17.66 0.04 2.74
N VAL A 65 -17.96 -0.52 1.56
CA VAL A 65 -17.61 0.06 0.24
C VAL A 65 -18.11 1.50 0.08
N GLY A 66 -19.29 1.81 0.65
CA GLY A 66 -19.84 3.17 0.67
C GLY A 66 -18.97 4.17 1.44
N THR A 67 -18.28 3.73 2.51
CA THR A 67 -17.31 4.58 3.24
C THR A 67 -16.12 4.91 2.36
N ILE A 68 -15.57 3.90 1.66
CA ILE A 68 -14.46 4.10 0.71
C ILE A 68 -14.88 5.08 -0.39
N SER A 69 -16.06 4.89 -0.99
CA SER A 69 -16.57 5.79 -2.04
C SER A 69 -16.73 7.22 -1.54
N ARG A 70 -17.28 7.43 -0.34
CA ARG A 70 -17.43 8.78 0.25
C ARG A 70 -16.08 9.44 0.51
N TRP A 71 -15.08 8.67 0.94
CA TRP A 71 -13.72 9.16 1.12
C TRP A 71 -13.08 9.56 -0.20
N GLU A 72 -13.04 8.67 -1.19
CA GLU A 72 -12.39 8.92 -2.48
C GLU A 72 -12.99 10.08 -3.26
N ASN A 73 -14.30 10.29 -3.12
CA ASN A 73 -15.03 11.38 -3.79
C ASN A 73 -15.12 12.65 -2.93
N GLU A 74 -14.34 12.75 -1.85
CA GLU A 74 -14.29 13.92 -0.95
C GLU A 74 -15.66 14.29 -0.34
N CYS A 75 -16.64 13.39 -0.37
CA CYS A 75 -17.95 13.57 0.27
C CYS A 75 -17.86 13.48 1.80
N ARG A 76 -16.81 12.84 2.32
CA ARG A 76 -16.47 12.78 3.74
C ARG A 76 -14.95 12.75 3.90
N GLY A 77 -14.43 13.40 4.94
CA GLY A 77 -13.02 13.33 5.30
C GLY A 77 -12.55 11.89 5.54
N VAL A 78 -11.36 11.57 5.05
CA VAL A 78 -10.71 10.26 5.22
C VAL A 78 -10.24 10.11 6.67
N ASP A 79 -10.45 8.94 7.27
CA ASP A 79 -9.87 8.64 8.58
C ASP A 79 -8.33 8.55 8.45
N PRO A 80 -7.57 9.38 9.18
CA PRO A 80 -6.11 9.36 9.11
C PRO A 80 -5.47 7.99 9.44
N ARG A 81 -6.10 7.19 10.30
CA ARG A 81 -5.60 5.86 10.68
C ARG A 81 -5.78 4.87 9.54
N ALA A 82 -6.94 4.87 8.89
CA ALA A 82 -7.19 4.06 7.70
C ALA A 82 -6.26 4.45 6.56
N TRP A 83 -6.01 5.75 6.38
CA TRP A 83 -5.03 6.26 5.42
C TRP A 83 -3.61 5.76 5.76
N ALA A 84 -3.19 5.82 7.03
CA ALA A 84 -1.85 5.39 7.44
C ALA A 84 -1.61 3.88 7.22
N VAL A 85 -2.63 3.05 7.47
CA VAL A 85 -2.57 1.62 7.17
C VAL A 85 -2.42 1.38 5.66
N LEU A 86 -3.24 2.05 4.84
CA LEU A 86 -3.17 1.91 3.38
C LEU A 86 -1.82 2.42 2.82
N ALA A 87 -1.31 3.53 3.36
CA ALA A 87 0.00 4.08 3.03
C ALA A 87 1.13 3.10 3.36
N SER A 88 1.06 2.45 4.52
CA SER A 88 2.06 1.47 4.96
C SER A 88 2.05 0.24 4.05
N LEU A 89 0.87 -0.28 3.71
CA LEU A 89 0.73 -1.36 2.73
C LEU A 89 1.28 -0.96 1.37
N ALA A 90 0.97 0.26 0.89
CA ALA A 90 1.46 0.75 -0.39
C ALA A 90 2.99 0.87 -0.41
N LEU A 91 3.61 1.34 0.67
CA LEU A 91 5.06 1.40 0.81
C LEU A 91 5.69 0.00 0.78
N GLU A 92 5.16 -0.93 1.58
CA GLU A 92 5.59 -2.32 1.55
C GLU A 92 5.44 -2.89 0.14
N HIS A 93 4.34 -2.64 -0.57
CA HIS A 93 4.11 -3.21 -1.90
C HIS A 93 5.07 -2.71 -2.97
N VAL A 94 5.48 -1.44 -2.93
CA VAL A 94 6.34 -0.83 -3.97
C VAL A 94 7.84 -0.86 -3.65
N ASP A 95 8.20 -1.17 -2.41
CA ASP A 95 9.59 -1.23 -1.96
C ASP A 95 9.91 -2.62 -1.39
N ASP A 96 10.59 -3.44 -2.20
CA ASP A 96 10.99 -4.79 -1.81
C ASP A 96 12.08 -4.81 -0.73
N SER A 97 12.73 -3.67 -0.46
CA SER A 97 13.68 -3.57 0.66
C SER A 97 13.00 -3.36 2.02
N LEU A 98 11.72 -2.97 2.04
CA LEU A 98 10.97 -2.82 3.28
C LEU A 98 10.47 -4.18 3.78
N PRO A 99 10.53 -4.43 5.10
CA PRO A 99 9.95 -5.63 5.67
C PRO A 99 8.43 -5.61 5.46
N LYS A 100 7.85 -6.73 5.01
CA LYS A 100 6.39 -6.90 4.90
C LYS A 100 5.84 -7.24 6.28
N VAL A 101 5.35 -6.24 7.01
CA VAL A 101 4.83 -6.40 8.38
C VAL A 101 3.32 -6.22 8.40
N VAL A 102 2.82 -5.15 7.78
CA VAL A 102 1.41 -4.76 7.86
C VAL A 102 0.53 -5.74 7.10
N GLY A 103 0.93 -6.18 5.90
CA GLY A 103 0.17 -7.17 5.13
C GLY A 103 -0.09 -8.46 5.91
N PRO A 104 0.96 -9.19 6.33
CA PRO A 104 0.81 -10.41 7.13
C PRO A 104 0.08 -10.18 8.46
N MET A 105 0.30 -9.02 9.11
CA MET A 105 -0.40 -8.68 10.34
C MET A 105 -1.91 -8.53 10.13
N LEU A 106 -2.35 -7.88 9.05
CA LEU A 106 -3.78 -7.74 8.74
C LEU A 106 -4.42 -9.09 8.38
N GLU A 107 -3.72 -9.93 7.63
CA GLU A 107 -4.16 -11.30 7.34
C GLU A 107 -4.33 -12.12 8.63
N ALA A 108 -3.38 -11.99 9.56
CA ALA A 108 -3.46 -12.66 10.86
C ALA A 108 -4.64 -12.15 11.70
N ILE A 109 -4.87 -10.83 11.75
CA ILE A 109 -6.00 -10.24 12.50
C ILE A 109 -7.34 -10.68 11.92
N THR A 110 -7.47 -10.68 10.59
CA THR A 110 -8.73 -11.04 9.90
C THR A 110 -9.02 -12.54 9.93
N SER A 111 -7.97 -13.37 10.01
CA SER A 111 -8.08 -14.83 10.10
C SER A 111 -8.14 -15.36 11.54
N ALA A 112 -7.84 -14.52 12.55
CA ALA A 112 -7.84 -14.92 13.94
C ALA A 112 -9.27 -15.20 14.42
N THR A 113 -9.64 -16.48 14.49
CA THR A 113 -10.91 -16.95 15.05
C THR A 113 -10.82 -17.23 16.55
N GLU A 114 -9.61 -17.36 17.10
CA GLU A 114 -9.36 -17.69 18.52
C GLU A 114 -8.20 -16.87 19.10
N VAL A 115 -8.29 -16.53 20.39
CA VAL A 115 -7.20 -15.86 21.11
C VAL A 115 -6.08 -16.87 21.35
N PRO A 116 -4.84 -16.66 20.84
CA PRO A 116 -3.75 -17.58 21.10
C PRO A 116 -3.46 -17.64 22.61
N VAL A 117 -3.55 -18.84 23.19
CA VAL A 117 -3.25 -19.05 24.61
C VAL A 117 -1.76 -18.74 24.83
N PRO A 118 -1.40 -17.78 25.71
CA PRO A 118 0.00 -17.44 25.95
C PRO A 118 0.75 -18.67 26.46
N ARG A 119 1.74 -19.15 25.69
CA ARG A 119 2.65 -20.20 26.14
C ARG A 119 3.64 -19.62 27.12
N LYS A 120 3.81 -20.27 28.28
CA LYS A 120 4.93 -19.99 29.17
C LYS A 120 6.22 -20.36 28.44
N VAL A 121 7.09 -19.39 28.21
CA VAL A 121 8.43 -19.60 27.68
C VAL A 121 9.41 -19.46 28.83
N THR A 122 10.20 -20.50 29.09
CA THR A 122 11.30 -20.44 30.05
C THR A 122 12.50 -19.85 29.33
N VAL A 123 12.91 -18.63 29.71
CA VAL A 123 14.14 -18.01 29.20
C VAL A 123 15.25 -18.28 30.22
N THR A 124 16.26 -19.04 29.82
CA THR A 124 17.48 -19.22 30.63
C THR A 124 18.45 -18.09 30.29
N VAL A 125 18.72 -17.23 31.26
CA VAL A 125 19.75 -16.19 31.14
C VAL A 125 21.08 -16.80 31.59
N ALA A 126 22.09 -16.76 30.72
CA ALA A 126 23.45 -17.19 31.00
C ALA A 126 24.25 -16.12 31.74
#